data_AF-A0A0C2GKN3-F1
#
_entry.id   AF-A0A0C2GKN3-F1
#
_cell.length_a   1.000
_cell.length_b   1.000
_cell.length_c   1.000
_cell.angle_alpha   90.00
_cell.angle_beta   90.00
_cell.angle_gamma   90.00
#
_symmetry.space_group_name_H-M   'P 1'
#
loop_
_entity.id
_entity.type
_entity.pdbx_description
1 polymer ?
#
loop_
_entity_poly.entity_id
_entity_poly.type
_entity_poly.pdbx_seq_one_letter_code
_entity_poly.pdbx_strand_id
1 'polypeptide(L)'
;MDGPDVESECIPLHCTSPFMFPVGYAQKYNIRLGGPNDTEEFNWEDYLQQAGAEAAPESLFRPVPDKSYMDHFQIGAKLEASDMCENHLICPATVAAHKGRLLQIHFDGWEDSYDQLFDVHSSDIFPLGWCEMHGYKLEPPKAEEEQPAKKKKKK
;
A
#
# COMPACT_ATOMS: atom_id res chain seq x y z
N MET A 1 10.96 12.72 -36.56
CA MET A 1 11.67 13.79 -35.84
C MET A 1 11.61 13.37 -34.39
N ASP A 2 12.49 12.45 -34.02
CA ASP A 2 12.57 11.92 -32.66
C ASP A 2 13.75 12.63 -32.01
N GLY A 3 13.45 13.65 -31.21
CA GLY A 3 14.44 14.42 -30.46
C GLY A 3 14.91 13.65 -29.22
N PRO A 4 16.20 13.70 -28.88
CA PRO A 4 16.74 13.05 -27.70
C PRO A 4 16.50 13.93 -26.46
N ASP A 5 15.25 13.99 -25.99
CA ASP A 5 14.90 14.58 -24.69
C ASP A 5 13.76 13.76 -24.08
N VAL A 6 14.06 12.52 -23.69
CA VAL A 6 13.34 11.94 -22.54
C VAL A 6 13.87 12.72 -21.34
N GLU A 7 13.25 13.86 -21.04
CA GLU A 7 13.49 14.57 -19.79
C GLU A 7 13.41 13.52 -18.68
N SER A 8 14.48 13.38 -17.89
CA SER A 8 14.39 12.56 -16.68
C SER A 8 13.21 13.08 -15.89
N GLU A 9 12.19 12.25 -15.67
CA GLU A 9 10.97 12.61 -14.96
C GLU A 9 11.29 12.86 -13.48
N CYS A 10 11.94 13.98 -13.19
CA CYS A 10 12.21 14.45 -11.85
C CYS A 10 10.91 15.04 -11.31
N ILE A 11 10.21 14.29 -10.47
CA ILE A 11 9.01 14.77 -9.79
C ILE A 11 9.46 15.52 -8.51
N PRO A 12 9.21 16.84 -8.39
CA PRO A 12 9.56 17.56 -7.18
C PRO A 12 8.68 17.09 -6.02
N LEU A 13 9.30 16.62 -4.94
CA LEU A 13 8.61 16.23 -3.71
C LEU A 13 9.04 17.14 -2.56
N HIS A 14 8.09 17.47 -1.69
CA HIS A 14 8.39 18.17 -0.45
C HIS A 14 9.15 17.24 0.52
N CYS A 15 10.06 17.78 1.34
CA CYS A 15 10.88 16.99 2.27
C CYS A 15 10.06 16.21 3.32
N THR A 16 8.81 16.61 3.56
CA THR A 16 7.87 15.91 4.47
C THR A 16 6.88 15.01 3.73
N SER A 17 7.10 14.75 2.43
CA SER A 17 6.23 13.90 1.61
C SER A 17 5.98 12.55 2.30
N PRO A 18 4.71 12.10 2.42
CA PRO A 18 4.40 10.80 2.98
C PRO A 18 4.83 9.64 2.09
N PHE A 19 5.31 9.91 0.86
CA PHE A 19 5.72 8.88 -0.10
C PHE A 19 7.22 8.60 -0.10
N MET A 20 7.98 9.20 0.82
CA MET A 20 9.40 8.93 0.99
C MET A 20 9.64 7.98 2.17
N PHE A 21 10.56 7.04 1.98
CA PHE A 21 10.93 6.03 2.98
C PHE A 21 12.45 5.89 3.05
N PRO A 22 13.02 5.62 4.24
CA PRO A 22 14.45 5.44 4.38
C PRO A 22 14.93 4.17 3.66
N VAL A 23 16.23 4.14 3.33
CA VAL A 23 16.90 2.93 2.85
C VAL A 23 16.61 1.74 3.77
N GLY A 24 16.32 0.58 3.19
CA GLY A 24 15.99 -0.64 3.95
C GLY A 24 14.55 -0.72 4.48
N TYR A 25 13.72 0.33 4.36
CA TYR A 25 12.32 0.29 4.83
C TYR A 25 11.53 -0.86 4.19
N ALA A 26 11.62 -1.01 2.86
CA ALA A 26 10.90 -2.05 2.13
C ALA A 26 11.29 -3.46 2.60
N GLN A 27 12.59 -3.72 2.76
CA GLN A 27 13.10 -4.99 3.28
C GLN A 27 12.62 -5.24 4.71
N LYS A 28 12.74 -4.24 5.60
CA LYS A 28 12.32 -4.34 7.01
C LYS A 28 10.86 -4.71 7.17
N TYR A 29 10.00 -4.20 6.27
CA TYR A 29 8.55 -4.38 6.35
C TYR A 29 7.99 -5.36 5.32
N ASN A 30 8.83 -6.15 4.64
CA ASN A 30 8.40 -7.12 3.63
C ASN A 30 7.52 -6.48 2.54
N ILE A 31 7.98 -5.36 2.00
CA ILE A 31 7.43 -4.71 0.80
C ILE A 31 8.35 -5.09 -0.36
N ARG A 32 7.76 -5.49 -1.50
CA ARG A 32 8.52 -5.77 -2.71
C ARG A 32 9.21 -4.48 -3.19
N LEU A 33 10.52 -4.55 -3.39
CA LEU A 33 11.32 -3.47 -3.93
C LEU A 33 11.85 -3.92 -5.29
N GLY A 34 11.54 -3.17 -6.35
CA GLY A 34 12.24 -3.30 -7.63
C GLY A 34 13.54 -2.50 -7.59
N GLY A 35 14.63 -3.05 -8.10
CA GLY A 35 15.85 -2.28 -8.28
C GLY A 35 15.78 -1.32 -9.47
N PRO A 36 16.80 -0.47 -9.67
CA PRO A 36 16.87 0.43 -10.82
C PRO A 36 16.69 -0.32 -12.14
N ASN A 37 15.86 0.20 -13.05
CA ASN A 37 15.48 -0.45 -14.31
C ASN A 37 14.80 -1.82 -14.11
N ASP A 38 13.98 -1.95 -13.06
CA ASP A 38 13.21 -3.15 -12.72
C ASP A 38 14.06 -4.42 -12.50
N THR A 39 15.27 -4.28 -11.95
CA THR A 39 16.07 -5.45 -11.60
C THR A 39 15.42 -6.23 -10.46
N GLU A 40 15.22 -7.54 -10.67
CA GLU A 40 14.59 -8.42 -9.68
C GLU A 40 15.45 -8.64 -8.44
N GLU A 41 16.78 -8.64 -8.62
CA GLU A 41 17.75 -8.71 -7.53
C GLU A 41 18.28 -7.30 -7.24
N PHE A 42 18.08 -6.84 -6.00
CA PHE A 42 18.54 -5.53 -5.57
C PHE A 42 19.03 -5.56 -4.11
N ASN A 43 20.20 -4.96 -3.89
CA ASN A 43 20.82 -4.81 -2.59
C ASN A 43 21.25 -3.35 -2.38
N TRP A 44 20.77 -2.73 -1.29
CA TRP A 44 21.08 -1.35 -0.97
C TRP A 44 22.56 -1.08 -0.67
N GLU A 45 23.23 -2.01 0.01
CA GLU A 45 24.64 -1.87 0.41
C GLU A 45 25.54 -1.84 -0.82
N ASP A 46 25.38 -2.82 -1.72
CA ASP A 46 26.14 -2.87 -2.98
C ASP A 46 25.87 -1.64 -3.84
N TYR A 47 24.61 -1.21 -3.93
CA TYR A 47 24.22 -0.06 -4.73
C TYR A 47 24.83 1.25 -4.21
N LEU A 48 24.77 1.50 -2.89
CA LEU A 48 25.35 2.69 -2.27
C LEU A 48 26.87 2.70 -2.42
N GLN A 49 27.52 1.55 -2.25
CA GLN A 49 28.97 1.42 -2.44
C GLN A 49 29.38 1.72 -3.89
N GLN A 50 28.68 1.14 -4.88
CA GLN A 50 28.97 1.37 -6.30
C GLN A 50 28.70 2.82 -6.72
N ALA A 51 27.67 3.45 -6.15
CA ALA A 51 27.35 4.85 -6.42
C ALA A 51 28.26 5.85 -5.69
N GLY A 52 29.03 5.40 -4.69
CA GLY A 52 29.79 6.30 -3.80
C GLY A 52 28.86 7.24 -3.02
N ALA A 53 27.67 6.77 -2.68
CA ALA A 53 26.60 7.56 -2.08
C ALA A 53 26.29 7.11 -0.65
N GLU A 54 25.66 7.99 0.12
CA GLU A 54 25.20 7.70 1.47
C GLU A 54 23.66 7.71 1.52
N ALA A 55 23.10 6.86 2.37
CA ALA A 55 21.67 6.87 2.65
C ALA A 55 21.26 8.18 3.34
N ALA A 56 20.13 8.75 2.93
CA ALA A 56 19.54 9.88 3.65
C ALA A 56 19.23 9.47 5.11
N PRO A 57 19.51 10.34 6.10
CA PRO A 57 19.25 10.03 7.51
C PRO A 57 17.79 9.67 7.78
N GLU A 58 17.54 8.62 8.57
CA GLU A 58 16.18 8.17 8.92
C GLU A 58 15.32 9.28 9.55
N SER A 59 15.95 10.22 10.27
CA SER A 59 15.29 11.36 10.91
C SER A 59 14.63 12.34 9.94
N LEU A 60 14.94 12.27 8.64
CA LEU A 60 14.28 13.08 7.60
C LEU A 60 12.93 12.50 7.16
N PHE A 61 12.66 11.23 7.49
CA PHE A 61 11.44 10.54 7.08
C PHE A 61 10.42 10.49 8.21
N ARG A 62 9.14 10.34 7.86
CA ARG A 62 8.09 10.20 8.87
C ARG A 62 8.28 8.89 9.65
N PRO A 63 8.30 8.94 10.99
CA PRO A 63 8.46 7.73 11.79
C PRO A 63 7.19 6.86 11.72
N VAL A 64 7.33 5.60 12.10
CA VAL A 64 6.18 4.76 12.40
C VAL A 64 5.52 5.29 13.68
N PRO A 65 4.20 5.52 13.70
CA PRO A 65 3.50 5.93 14.91
C PRO A 65 3.69 4.93 16.07
N ASP A 66 3.43 5.40 17.28
CA ASP A 66 3.48 4.52 18.44
C ASP A 66 2.41 3.41 18.38
N LYS A 67 2.59 2.40 19.23
CA LYS A 67 1.67 1.26 19.30
C LYS A 67 0.23 1.70 19.62
N SER A 68 0.04 2.71 20.47
CA SER A 68 -1.31 3.16 20.86
C SER A 68 -2.07 3.72 19.66
N TYR A 69 -1.37 4.41 18.75
CA TYR A 69 -1.96 4.88 17.51
C TYR A 69 -2.25 3.72 16.55
N MET A 70 -1.30 2.80 16.38
CA MET A 70 -1.45 1.63 15.50
C MET A 70 -2.54 0.66 15.96
N ASP A 71 -2.83 0.61 17.27
CA ASP A 71 -3.90 -0.21 17.83
C ASP A 71 -5.31 0.21 17.34
N HIS A 72 -5.47 1.40 16.75
CA HIS A 72 -6.71 1.79 16.05
C HIS A 72 -6.92 1.07 14.72
N PHE A 73 -5.86 0.52 14.13
CA PHE A 73 -5.87 -0.18 12.85
C PHE A 73 -5.51 -1.65 13.05
N GLN A 74 -6.27 -2.38 13.86
CA GLN A 74 -5.96 -3.79 14.14
C GLN A 74 -6.03 -4.63 12.86
N ILE A 75 -5.12 -5.60 12.72
CA ILE A 75 -5.20 -6.57 11.62
C ILE A 75 -6.53 -7.33 11.72
N GLY A 76 -7.24 -7.41 10.60
CA GLY A 76 -8.60 -7.95 10.51
C GLY A 76 -9.71 -6.94 10.77
N ALA A 77 -9.39 -5.70 11.16
CA ALA A 77 -10.39 -4.63 11.29
C ALA A 77 -10.96 -4.26 9.92
N LYS A 78 -12.26 -3.94 9.89
CA LYS A 78 -13.00 -3.54 8.69
C LYS A 78 -13.09 -2.02 8.59
N LEU A 79 -13.00 -1.52 7.36
CA LEU A 79 -13.07 -0.10 7.03
C LEU A 79 -13.63 0.09 5.61
N GLU A 80 -13.80 1.35 5.21
CA GLU A 80 -14.08 1.73 3.82
C GLU A 80 -12.82 2.38 3.24
N ALA A 81 -12.44 2.08 2.00
CA ALA A 81 -11.24 2.65 1.36
C ALA A 81 -11.49 3.03 -0.09
N SER A 82 -10.87 4.10 -0.58
CA SER A 82 -10.89 4.42 -2.01
C SER A 82 -9.94 3.50 -2.78
N ASP A 83 -10.33 3.09 -3.99
CA ASP A 83 -9.46 2.31 -4.87
C ASP A 83 -8.47 3.24 -5.58
N MET A 84 -7.16 3.10 -5.33
CA MET A 84 -6.15 3.97 -5.95
C MET A 84 -6.08 3.86 -7.49
N CYS A 85 -6.54 2.75 -8.07
CA CYS A 85 -6.63 2.56 -9.52
C CYS A 85 -7.88 3.23 -10.10
N GLU A 86 -8.95 3.29 -9.31
CA GLU A 86 -10.25 3.80 -9.68
C GLU A 86 -10.78 4.74 -8.58
N ASN A 87 -10.10 5.87 -8.34
CA ASN A 87 -10.31 6.78 -7.20
C ASN A 87 -11.76 7.27 -6.95
N HIS A 88 -12.69 7.03 -7.87
CA HIS A 88 -14.11 7.32 -7.73
C HIS A 88 -14.89 6.22 -6.99
N LEU A 89 -14.29 5.05 -6.77
CA LEU A 89 -14.85 3.91 -6.06
C LEU A 89 -14.41 3.93 -4.60
N ILE A 90 -15.35 3.69 -3.70
CA ILE A 90 -15.08 3.40 -2.29
C ILE A 90 -15.62 2.00 -2.01
N CYS A 91 -14.78 1.15 -1.44
CA CYS A 91 -15.03 -0.28 -1.28
C CYS A 91 -14.91 -0.70 0.19
N PRO A 92 -15.68 -1.71 0.64
CA PRO A 92 -15.45 -2.40 1.89
C PRO A 92 -14.08 -3.07 1.86
N ALA A 93 -13.31 -2.87 2.91
CA ALA A 93 -11.95 -3.36 2.98
C ALA A 93 -11.56 -3.80 4.39
N THR A 94 -10.48 -4.55 4.46
CA THR A 94 -9.95 -5.15 5.68
C THR A 94 -8.46 -4.80 5.83
N VAL A 95 -8.04 -4.44 7.04
CA VAL A 95 -6.61 -4.25 7.35
C VAL A 95 -5.92 -5.62 7.34
N ALA A 96 -5.17 -5.92 6.29
CA ALA A 96 -4.52 -7.22 6.09
C ALA A 96 -3.18 -7.32 6.82
N ALA A 97 -2.39 -6.26 6.81
CA ALA A 97 -1.08 -6.24 7.48
C ALA A 97 -0.61 -4.82 7.81
N HIS A 98 0.35 -4.73 8.74
CA HIS A 98 1.14 -3.52 8.97
C HIS A 98 2.49 -3.64 8.28
N LYS A 99 2.84 -2.59 7.54
CA LYS A 99 4.09 -2.44 6.79
C LYS A 99 4.81 -1.18 7.28
N GLY A 100 5.00 -1.10 8.60
CA GLY A 100 5.46 0.10 9.31
C GLY A 100 4.32 1.09 9.48
N ARG A 101 4.46 2.30 8.95
CA ARG A 101 3.36 3.30 8.90
C ARG A 101 2.39 3.10 7.74
N LEU A 102 2.66 2.12 6.88
CA LEU A 102 1.77 1.74 5.79
C LEU A 102 0.87 0.58 6.26
N LEU A 103 -0.40 0.66 5.94
CA LEU A 103 -1.40 -0.39 6.09
C LEU A 103 -1.54 -1.08 4.74
N GLN A 104 -1.41 -2.41 4.73
CA GLN A 104 -1.86 -3.21 3.61
C GLN A 104 -3.36 -3.40 3.75
N ILE A 105 -4.12 -2.85 2.82
CA ILE A 105 -5.57 -2.88 2.79
C ILE A 105 -6.01 -3.86 1.71
N HIS A 106 -6.78 -4.86 2.13
CA HIS A 106 -7.41 -5.84 1.28
C HIS A 106 -8.84 -5.43 0.96
N PHE A 107 -9.21 -5.44 -0.31
CA PHE A 107 -10.58 -5.12 -0.73
C PHE A 107 -11.45 -6.37 -0.70
N ASP A 108 -12.51 -6.37 0.12
CA ASP A 108 -13.32 -7.57 0.37
C ASP A 108 -13.93 -8.09 -0.95
N GLY A 109 -13.70 -9.37 -1.26
CA GLY A 109 -14.16 -10.04 -2.48
C GLY A 109 -13.19 -9.98 -3.67
N TRP A 110 -12.06 -9.29 -3.52
CA TRP A 110 -10.98 -9.29 -4.50
C TRP A 110 -9.84 -10.22 -4.10
N GLU A 111 -8.95 -10.52 -5.04
CA GLU A 111 -7.74 -11.31 -4.76
C GLU A 111 -6.69 -10.43 -4.05
N ASP A 112 -5.81 -11.04 -3.24
CA ASP A 112 -4.71 -10.36 -2.55
C ASP A 112 -3.76 -9.57 -3.50
N SER A 113 -3.79 -9.87 -4.80
CA SER A 113 -3.05 -9.13 -5.83
C SER A 113 -3.56 -7.68 -6.03
N TYR A 114 -4.76 -7.37 -5.55
CA TYR A 114 -5.36 -6.03 -5.54
C TYR A 114 -5.16 -5.29 -4.22
N ASP A 115 -4.46 -5.89 -3.24
CA ASP A 115 -4.15 -5.22 -1.98
C ASP A 115 -3.31 -3.96 -2.24
N GLN A 116 -3.69 -2.86 -1.60
CA GLN A 116 -3.04 -1.56 -1.76
C GLN A 116 -2.43 -1.09 -0.43
N LEU A 117 -1.38 -0.27 -0.51
CA LEU A 117 -0.67 0.27 0.64
C LEU A 117 -1.10 1.71 0.91
N PHE A 118 -1.70 1.96 2.07
CA PHE A 118 -2.12 3.29 2.51
C PHE A 118 -1.27 3.74 3.69
N ASP A 119 -0.93 5.02 3.77
CA ASP A 119 -0.39 5.55 5.03
C ASP A 119 -1.49 5.55 6.12
N VAL A 120 -1.11 5.32 7.36
CA VAL A 120 -2.01 5.40 8.53
C VAL A 120 -2.64 6.78 8.76
N HIS A 121 -2.14 7.82 8.09
CA HIS A 121 -2.73 9.15 8.03
C HIS A 121 -3.34 9.48 6.65
N SER A 122 -3.57 8.46 5.81
CA SER A 122 -4.20 8.67 4.51
C SER A 122 -5.62 9.21 4.65
N SER A 123 -5.99 10.13 3.77
CA SER A 123 -7.37 10.61 3.62
C SER A 123 -8.26 9.65 2.83
N ASP A 124 -7.70 8.54 2.36
CA ASP A 124 -8.31 7.58 1.46
C ASP A 124 -8.80 6.30 2.16
N ILE A 125 -8.67 6.26 3.50
CA ILE A 125 -9.22 5.22 4.36
C ILE A 125 -10.20 5.85 5.35
N PHE A 126 -11.34 5.22 5.54
CA PHE A 126 -12.48 5.79 6.23
C PHE A 126 -13.05 4.81 7.26
N PRO A 127 -13.60 5.30 8.38
CA PRO A 127 -14.32 4.45 9.32
C PRO A 127 -15.57 3.86 8.66
N LEU A 128 -16.07 2.76 9.20
CA LEU A 128 -17.34 2.16 8.76
C LEU A 128 -18.49 3.17 8.84
N GLY A 129 -19.32 3.22 7.80
CA GLY A 129 -20.47 4.12 7.68
C GLY A 129 -20.12 5.51 7.15
N TRP A 130 -18.88 5.75 6.73
CA TRP A 130 -18.47 7.06 6.20
C TRP A 130 -19.22 7.41 4.92
N CYS A 131 -19.34 6.46 3.99
CA CYS A 131 -20.11 6.60 2.75
C CYS A 131 -21.57 6.97 3.03
N GLU A 132 -22.22 6.24 3.95
CA GLU A 132 -23.61 6.50 4.34
C GLU A 132 -23.78 7.91 4.92
N MET A 133 -22.88 8.31 5.82
CA MET A 133 -22.91 9.62 6.49
C MET A 133 -22.75 10.79 5.53
N HIS A 134 -21.92 10.63 4.49
CA HIS A 134 -21.57 11.71 3.56
C HIS A 134 -22.30 11.62 2.21
N GLY A 135 -23.17 10.62 2.02
CA GLY A 135 -23.94 10.44 0.80
C GLY A 135 -23.15 9.89 -0.39
N TYR A 136 -22.04 9.20 -0.12
CA TYR A 136 -21.28 8.47 -1.15
C TYR A 136 -21.82 7.06 -1.30
N LYS A 137 -21.68 6.51 -2.51
CA LYS A 137 -22.00 5.11 -2.80
C LYS A 137 -20.84 4.23 -2.31
N LEU A 138 -21.16 3.25 -1.48
CA LEU A 138 -20.25 2.15 -1.13
C LEU A 138 -20.44 1.03 -2.17
N GLU A 139 -19.36 0.61 -2.82
CA GLU A 139 -19.42 -0.50 -3.77
C GLU A 139 -19.63 -1.83 -3.04
N PRO A 140 -20.48 -2.74 -3.53
CA PRO A 140 -20.64 -4.05 -2.91
C PRO A 140 -19.36 -4.88 -3.08
N PRO A 141 -19.02 -5.76 -2.12
CA PRO A 141 -17.97 -6.75 -2.31
C PRO A 141 -18.25 -7.58 -3.56
N LYS A 142 -17.19 -7.94 -4.29
CA LYS A 142 -17.34 -8.81 -5.45
C LYS A 142 -17.80 -10.19 -4.96
N ALA A 143 -18.86 -10.72 -5.57
CA ALA A 143 -19.38 -12.02 -5.19
C ALA A 143 -18.30 -13.09 -5.42
N GLU A 144 -17.99 -13.88 -4.39
CA GLU A 144 -17.31 -15.15 -4.60
C GLU A 144 -18.18 -15.99 -5.53
N GLU A 145 -17.68 -16.37 -6.71
CA GLU A 145 -18.35 -17.39 -7.51
C GLU A 145 -18.48 -18.65 -6.63
N GLU A 146 -19.72 -19.02 -6.26
CA GLU A 146 -19.99 -20.21 -5.47
C GLU A 146 -19.31 -21.43 -6.11
N GLN A 147 -18.20 -21.90 -5.54
CA GLN A 147 -17.64 -23.17 -5.94
C GLN A 147 -18.66 -24.27 -5.61
N PRO A 148 -19.12 -25.08 -6.59
CA PRO A 148 -20.16 -26.05 -6.34
C PRO A 148 -19.69 -27.05 -5.29
N ALA A 149 -20.46 -27.15 -4.20
CA ALA A 149 -20.18 -28.04 -3.07
C ALA A 149 -19.83 -29.46 -3.56
N LYS A 150 -18.59 -29.90 -3.30
CA LYS A 150 -18.14 -31.27 -3.58
C LYS A 150 -19.03 -32.26 -2.82
N LYS A 151 -19.99 -32.87 -3.52
CA LYS A 151 -20.82 -33.97 -3.00
C LYS A 151 -19.92 -35.12 -2.56
N LYS A 152 -19.74 -35.29 -1.25
CA LYS A 152 -19.09 -36.48 -0.67
C LYS A 152 -19.94 -37.71 -1.02
N LYS A 153 -19.45 -38.57 -1.90
CA LYS A 153 -20.01 -39.91 -2.10
C LYS A 153 -19.79 -40.72 -0.81
N LYS A 154 -20.88 -41.10 -0.15
CA LYS A 154 -20.85 -42.09 0.94
C LYS A 154 -20.41 -43.45 0.37
N LYS A 155 -19.45 -44.07 1.05
CA LYS A 155 -19.04 -45.46 0.86
C LYS A 155 -20.06 -46.39 1.49
#